data_AF-A0AAW5F5G8-F1
#
_entry.id   AF-A0AAW5F5G8-F1
#
_cell.length_a   1.000
_cell.length_b   1.000
_cell.length_c   1.000
_cell.angle_alpha   90.00
_cell.angle_beta   90.00
_cell.angle_gamma   90.00
#
_symmetry.space_group_name_H-M   'P 1'
#
loop_
_entity.id
_entity.type
_entity.pdbx_description
1 polymer ?
#
loop_
_entity_poly.entity_id
_entity_poly.type
_entity_poly.pdbx_seq_one_letter_code
_entity_poly.pdbx_strand_id
1 'polypeptide(L)'
;MNENLLNELVSESGVSYLSDLHDPRSFRKIFHALDRLSPDNYSLEEWEEAVTYILGLKRRPFPSPASARRFLQAELEKAALSKKTESAAAGNSKLT
;
A
#
# COMPACT_ATOMS: atom_id res chain seq x y z
N MET A 1 3.33 14.39 -13.53
CA MET A 1 3.17 13.41 -12.45
C MET A 1 4.00 12.20 -12.86
N ASN A 2 4.87 11.68 -11.99
CA ASN A 2 5.65 10.48 -12.30
C ASN A 2 4.75 9.27 -12.07
N GLU A 3 3.91 8.96 -13.06
CA GLU A 3 2.85 7.95 -12.97
C GLU A 3 3.37 6.51 -13.11
N ASN A 4 4.67 6.29 -13.31
CA ASN A 4 5.23 4.97 -13.62
C ASN A 4 5.09 3.98 -12.46
N LEU A 5 5.49 4.34 -11.24
CA LEU A 5 5.40 3.41 -10.11
C LEU A 5 3.95 3.06 -9.73
N LEU A 6 3.06 4.06 -9.71
CA LEU A 6 1.66 3.85 -9.37
C LEU A 6 0.92 3.02 -10.43
N ASN A 7 1.16 3.28 -11.72
CA ASN A 7 0.58 2.48 -12.80
C ASN A 7 1.13 1.05 -12.80
N GLU A 8 2.42 0.87 -12.53
CA GLU A 8 2.99 -0.47 -12.39
C GLU A 8 2.35 -1.22 -11.22
N LEU A 9 2.14 -0.55 -10.08
CA LEU A 9 1.45 -1.15 -8.94
C LEU A 9 0.02 -1.56 -9.27
N VAL A 10 -0.71 -0.79 -10.10
CA VAL A 10 -2.04 -1.18 -10.59
C VAL A 10 -1.95 -2.47 -11.41
N SER A 11 -1.02 -2.51 -12.36
CA SER A 11 -0.76 -3.68 -13.23
C SER A 11 -0.40 -4.93 -12.41
N GLU A 12 0.61 -4.83 -11.54
CA GLU A 12 1.18 -5.94 -10.76
C GLU A 12 0.26 -6.44 -9.64
N SER A 13 -0.59 -5.56 -9.09
CA SER A 13 -1.58 -5.94 -8.07
C SER A 13 -2.88 -6.46 -8.66
N GLY A 14 -3.08 -6.29 -9.98
CA GLY A 14 -4.29 -6.72 -10.68
C GLY A 14 -5.55 -5.96 -10.22
N VAL A 15 -5.40 -4.69 -9.86
CA VAL A 15 -6.53 -3.77 -9.63
C VAL A 15 -6.85 -3.01 -10.90
N SER A 16 -8.07 -2.48 -11.00
CA SER A 16 -8.55 -1.85 -12.24
C SER A 16 -8.25 -0.36 -12.31
N TYR A 17 -8.16 0.31 -11.15
CA TYR A 17 -8.02 1.75 -11.07
C TYR A 17 -6.96 2.18 -10.05
N LEU A 18 -6.34 3.33 -10.27
CA LEU A 18 -5.43 3.96 -9.29
C LEU A 18 -6.11 4.21 -7.94
N SER A 19 -7.40 4.54 -7.93
CA SER A 19 -8.18 4.68 -6.70
C SER A 19 -8.23 3.38 -5.90
N ASP A 20 -8.19 2.22 -6.54
CA ASP A 20 -8.21 0.94 -5.82
C ASP A 20 -6.93 0.71 -5.02
N LEU A 21 -5.85 1.46 -5.30
CA LEU A 21 -4.61 1.39 -4.54
C LEU A 21 -4.77 1.93 -3.11
N HIS A 22 -5.66 2.91 -2.89
CA HIS A 22 -5.96 3.40 -1.54
C HIS A 22 -7.03 2.57 -0.81
N ASP A 23 -7.61 1.56 -1.46
CA ASP A 23 -8.61 0.70 -0.87
C ASP A 23 -7.95 -0.38 0.03
N PRO A 24 -8.29 -0.44 1.33
CA PRO A 24 -7.79 -1.47 2.23
C PRO A 24 -8.02 -2.92 1.75
N ARG A 25 -9.05 -3.17 0.94
CA ARG A 25 -9.33 -4.49 0.35
C ARG A 25 -8.24 -4.94 -0.63
N SER A 26 -7.52 -3.98 -1.22
CA SER A 26 -6.45 -4.21 -2.19
C SER A 26 -5.08 -4.30 -1.53
N PHE A 27 -4.91 -3.89 -0.28
CA PHE A 27 -3.60 -3.77 0.39
C PHE A 27 -2.78 -5.06 0.38
N ARG A 28 -3.42 -6.23 0.51
CA ARG A 28 -2.73 -7.52 0.37
C ARG A 28 -2.17 -7.75 -1.04
N LYS A 29 -2.92 -7.39 -2.08
CA LYS A 29 -2.47 -7.52 -3.47
C LYS A 29 -1.31 -6.57 -3.75
N ILE A 30 -1.43 -5.34 -3.26
CA ILE A 30 -0.38 -4.31 -3.38
C ILE A 30 0.89 -4.74 -2.65
N PHE A 31 0.78 -5.32 -1.45
CA PHE A 31 1.93 -5.86 -0.71
C PHE A 31 2.70 -6.91 -1.54
N HIS A 32 1.99 -7.83 -2.19
CA HIS A 32 2.63 -8.83 -3.06
C HIS A 32 3.24 -8.22 -4.33
N ALA A 33 2.61 -7.20 -4.91
CA ALA A 33 3.17 -6.47 -6.04
C ALA A 33 4.48 -5.75 -5.66
N LEU A 34 4.52 -5.11 -4.48
CA LEU A 34 5.70 -4.43 -3.97
C LEU A 34 6.90 -5.37 -3.76
N ASP A 35 6.65 -6.64 -3.45
CA ASP A 35 7.72 -7.64 -3.28
C ASP A 35 8.39 -7.99 -4.62
N ARG A 36 7.62 -7.95 -5.72
CA ARG A 36 8.10 -8.18 -7.09
C ARG A 36 8.85 -6.98 -7.68
N LEU A 37 8.51 -5.77 -7.24
CA LEU A 37 9.13 -4.55 -7.76
C LEU A 37 10.50 -4.29 -7.11
N SER A 38 11.53 -4.14 -7.95
CA SER A 38 12.85 -3.72 -7.48
C SER A 38 12.81 -2.24 -7.06
N PRO A 39 13.32 -1.89 -5.87
CA PRO A 39 13.38 -0.50 -5.43
C PRO A 39 14.27 0.37 -6.34
N ASP A 40 15.25 -0.23 -7.02
CA ASP A 40 16.21 0.48 -7.88
C ASP A 40 15.64 0.85 -9.27
N ASN A 41 14.47 0.31 -9.64
CA ASN A 41 13.82 0.60 -10.92
C ASN A 41 13.08 1.94 -10.94
N TYR A 42 12.87 2.54 -9.78
CA TYR A 42 12.11 3.78 -9.62
C TYR A 42 12.87 4.77 -8.74
N SER A 43 12.65 6.04 -9.00
CA SER A 43 13.26 7.12 -8.22
C SER A 43 12.71 7.17 -6.79
N LEU A 44 13.50 7.74 -5.89
CA LEU A 44 13.07 8.00 -4.52
C LEU A 44 11.79 8.84 -4.47
N GLU A 45 11.67 9.83 -5.36
CA GLU A 45 10.50 10.69 -5.47
C GLU A 45 9.24 9.90 -5.83
N GLU A 46 9.31 8.97 -6.78
CA GLU A 46 8.18 8.10 -7.12
C GLU A 46 7.74 7.26 -5.93
N TRP A 47 8.69 6.71 -5.17
CA TRP A 47 8.38 5.95 -3.97
C TRP A 47 7.73 6.81 -2.88
N GLU A 48 8.20 8.04 -2.67
CA GLU A 48 7.60 8.99 -1.74
C GLU A 48 6.17 9.37 -2.13
N GLU A 49 5.94 9.62 -3.43
CA GLU A 49 4.61 9.87 -3.96
C GLU A 49 3.69 8.66 -3.80
N ALA A 50 4.17 7.45 -4.10
CA ALA A 50 3.40 6.23 -3.94
C ALA A 50 2.99 6.00 -2.48
N VAL A 51 3.91 6.21 -1.53
CA VAL A 51 3.61 6.15 -0.08
C VAL A 51 2.52 7.15 0.30
N THR A 52 2.66 8.40 -0.16
CA THR A 52 1.71 9.50 0.10
C THR A 52 0.33 9.18 -0.45
N TYR A 53 0.26 8.71 -1.69
CA TYR A 53 -0.97 8.44 -2.41
C TYR A 53 -1.72 7.23 -1.86
N ILE A 54 -1.01 6.11 -1.67
CA ILE A 54 -1.60 4.83 -1.24
C ILE A 54 -2.08 4.90 0.21
N LEU A 55 -1.29 5.48 1.10
CA LEU A 55 -1.63 5.58 2.52
C LEU A 55 -2.50 6.81 2.84
N GLY A 56 -2.69 7.72 1.89
CA GLY A 56 -3.36 9.01 2.12
C GLY A 56 -2.66 9.89 3.15
N LEU A 57 -1.35 9.70 3.34
CA LEU A 57 -0.54 10.43 4.31
C LEU A 57 0.11 11.65 3.68
N LYS A 58 0.64 12.57 4.49
CA LYS A 58 1.46 13.67 3.99
C LYS A 58 2.80 13.14 3.47
N ARG A 59 3.32 13.75 2.39
CA ARG A 59 4.63 13.43 1.82
C ARG A 59 5.70 13.53 2.89
N ARG A 60 6.54 12.50 2.96
CA ARG A 60 7.62 12.38 3.93
C ARG A 60 8.90 11.99 3.17
N PRO A 61 10.05 12.60 3.49
CA PRO A 61 11.32 12.22 2.90
C PRO A 61 11.77 10.85 3.39
N PHE A 62 12.31 10.02 2.49
CA PHE A 62 12.98 8.77 2.84
C PHE A 62 14.46 8.80 2.46
N PRO A 63 15.32 8.04 3.16
CA PRO A 63 16.75 8.02 2.86
C PRO A 63 17.10 7.19 1.60
N SER A 64 16.20 6.30 1.16
CA SER A 64 16.39 5.49 -0.05
C SER A 64 15.06 4.92 -0.58
N PRO A 65 14.99 4.57 -1.88
CA PRO A 65 13.86 3.83 -2.45
C PRO A 65 13.49 2.58 -1.66
N ALA A 66 14.49 1.80 -1.24
CA ALA A 66 14.29 0.61 -0.43
C ALA A 66 13.65 0.91 0.94
N SER A 67 14.02 2.03 1.58
CA SER A 67 13.42 2.46 2.84
C SER A 67 11.95 2.85 2.67
N ALA A 68 11.62 3.56 1.59
CA ALA A 68 10.24 3.92 1.27
C ALA A 68 9.38 2.68 0.97
N ARG A 69 9.89 1.73 0.17
CA ARG A 69 9.23 0.44 -0.11
C ARG A 69 8.95 -0.34 1.18
N ARG A 70 9.95 -0.49 2.04
CA ARG A 70 9.80 -1.20 3.33
C ARG A 70 8.79 -0.52 4.25
N PHE A 71 8.79 0.81 4.28
CA PHE A 71 7.80 1.57 5.04
C PHE A 71 6.38 1.31 4.52
N LEU A 72 6.18 1.39 3.19
CA LEU A 72 4.89 1.10 2.58
C LEU A 72 4.40 -0.31 2.90
N GLN A 73 5.26 -1.32 2.76
CA GLN A 73 4.94 -2.71 3.10
C GLN A 73 4.50 -2.87 4.57
N ALA A 74 5.23 -2.26 5.51
CA ALA A 74 4.91 -2.32 6.93
C ALA A 74 3.56 -1.66 7.25
N GLU A 75 3.25 -0.52 6.64
CA GLU A 75 1.97 0.17 6.86
C GLU A 75 0.79 -0.58 6.25
N LEU A 76 0.96 -1.17 5.06
CA LEU A 76 -0.05 -2.04 4.45
C LEU A 76 -0.34 -3.27 5.31
N GLU A 77 0.69 -3.90 5.88
CA GLU A 77 0.54 -5.04 6.77
C GLU A 77 -0.19 -4.66 8.08
N LYS A 78 0.20 -3.53 8.70
CA LYS A 78 -0.50 -3.00 9.89
C LYS A 78 -1.96 -2.71 9.61
N ALA A 79 -2.27 -2.05 8.49
CA ALA A 79 -3.63 -1.72 8.10
C ALA A 79 -4.47 -2.98 7.83
N ALA A 80 -3.87 -3.99 7.18
CA ALA A 80 -4.52 -5.30 6.97
C ALA A 80 -4.78 -6.04 8.30
N LEU A 81 -3.89 -5.91 9.29
CA LEU A 81 -4.03 -6.56 10.60
C LEU A 81 -5.08 -5.86 11.48
N SER A 82 -5.12 -4.52 11.46
CA SER A 82 -6.07 -3.72 12.24
C SER A 82 -7.55 -4.04 11.89
N LYS A 83 -7.85 -4.28 10.60
CA LYS A 83 -9.19 -4.68 10.15
C LYS A 83 -9.56 -6.11 10.53
N LYS A 84 -8.59 -7.01 10.68
CA LYS A 84 -8.82 -8.40 11.14
C LYS A 84 -9.34 -8.42 12.59
N THR A 85 -8.87 -7.50 13.43
CA THR A 85 -9.34 -7.34 14.81
C THR A 85 -10.73 -6.70 14.91
N GLU A 86 -11.08 -5.72 14.07
CA GLU A 86 -12.43 -5.12 14.05
C GLU A 86 -13.49 -6.10 13.53
N SER A 87 -13.19 -6.86 12.46
CA SER A 87 -14.13 -7.85 11.91
C SER A 87 -14.35 -9.05 12.84
N ALA A 88 -13.38 -9.40 13.68
CA ALA A 88 -13.53 -10.45 14.69
C ALA A 88 -14.35 -9.98 15.90
N ALA A 89 -14.26 -8.69 16.27
CA ALA A 89 -15.03 -8.13 17.39
C ALA A 89 -16.52 -7.92 17.05
N ALA A 90 -16.85 -7.59 15.80
CA ALA A 90 -18.24 -7.35 15.37
C ALA A 90 -19.10 -8.63 15.26
N GLY A 91 -18.50 -9.82 15.32
CA GLY A 91 -19.20 -11.10 15.19
C GLY A 91 -19.89 -11.61 16.46
N ASN A 92 -19.68 -10.99 17.63
CA ASN A 92 -20.13 -11.55 18.91
C ASN A 92 -21.28 -10.77 19.60
N SER A 93 -21.92 -9.83 18.91
CA SER A 93 -23.06 -9.06 19.44
C SER A 93 -24.35 -9.38 18.69
N LYS A 94 -24.75 -10.66 18.67
CA LYS A 94 -26.13 -11.04 18.30
C LYS A 94 -26.55 -12.37 18.94
N LEU A 95 -26.52 -12.44 20.27
CA LEU A 95 -27.33 -13.41 21.01
C LEU A 95 -27.54 -12.99 22.47
N THR A 96 -28.47 -12.05 22.69
CA THR A 96 -29.28 -11.95 23.92
C THR A 96 -30.54 -11.18 23.58
#